data_AF-C6J5I1-F1
#
_entry.id   AF-C6J5I1-F1
#
_cell.length_a   1.000
_cell.length_b   1.000
_cell.length_c   1.000
_cell.angle_alpha   90.00
_cell.angle_beta   90.00
_cell.angle_gamma   90.00
#
_symmetry.space_group_name_H-M   'P 1'
#
loop_
_entity.id
_entity.type
_entity.pdbx_description
1 polymer ?
#
loop_
_entity_poly.entity_id
_entity_poly.type
_entity_poly.pdbx_seq_one_letter_code
_entity_poly.pdbx_strand_id
1 'polypeptide(L)'
;MNQKTFVIVLDHSDHVKPSLHDFTDEWCMRKPTVHQDWFYSEEGQLAHNFGVLGLTYTMENNEPKYTDLIMKDAKHSPLLKMYELGHPELAYQWDIRYENAMVTPKIEKIRDSITPYIKDKYPLTLSFTQEERDVLNARLTEMTTYKEEMLNKFIMGAEPLDKFDDYVQNIEKMGLDQVLKIQQAAYERYLKR
;
A
#
# COMPACT_ATOMS: atom_id res chain seq x y z
N MET A 1 -16.81 19.98 16.53
CA MET A 1 -17.26 18.86 15.66
C MET A 1 -16.93 17.58 16.40
N ASN A 2 -17.92 17.01 17.07
CA ASN A 2 -17.76 15.73 17.77
C ASN A 2 -17.77 14.61 16.74
N GLN A 3 -16.62 13.98 16.49
CA GLN A 3 -16.60 12.65 15.90
C GLN A 3 -17.32 11.73 16.88
N LYS A 4 -18.51 11.25 16.50
CA LYS A 4 -19.18 10.20 17.26
C LYS A 4 -18.43 8.91 17.01
N THR A 5 -17.48 8.60 17.87
CA THR A 5 -17.00 7.22 18.05
C THR A 5 -18.21 6.41 18.51
N PHE A 6 -18.63 5.44 17.70
CA PHE A 6 -19.79 4.59 18.01
C PHE A 6 -19.45 3.70 19.21
N VAL A 7 -20.18 3.89 20.31
CA VAL A 7 -20.08 3.09 21.54
C VAL A 7 -21.09 1.94 21.43
N ILE A 8 -20.66 0.69 21.61
CA ILE A 8 -21.55 -0.48 21.68
C ILE A 8 -21.17 -1.35 22.90
N VAL A 9 -22.21 -1.88 23.54
CA VAL A 9 -22.29 -2.49 24.87
C VAL A 9 -21.69 -3.91 24.89
N LEU A 10 -20.98 -4.24 25.97
CA LEU A 10 -20.23 -5.48 26.20
C LEU A 10 -21.15 -6.66 26.60
N ASP A 11 -20.94 -7.83 25.98
CA ASP A 11 -21.17 -9.15 26.59
C ASP A 11 -19.83 -9.88 26.74
N HIS A 12 -19.60 -10.48 27.90
CA HIS A 12 -18.32 -11.03 28.36
C HIS A 12 -18.25 -12.55 28.13
N SER A 13 -18.00 -12.99 26.89
CA SER A 13 -17.60 -14.37 26.66
C SER A 13 -16.35 -14.47 25.76
N ASP A 14 -15.26 -15.01 26.32
CA ASP A 14 -13.92 -15.12 25.72
C ASP A 14 -13.81 -16.16 24.57
N HIS A 15 -14.93 -16.56 23.96
CA HIS A 15 -14.97 -17.56 22.88
C HIS A 15 -15.75 -17.14 21.63
N VAL A 16 -16.17 -15.87 21.55
CA VAL A 16 -16.90 -15.35 20.39
C VAL A 16 -15.91 -14.63 19.46
N LYS A 17 -15.94 -14.96 18.17
CA LYS A 17 -15.20 -14.21 17.14
C LYS A 17 -15.70 -12.75 17.21
N PRO A 18 -14.81 -11.76 17.32
CA PRO A 18 -15.23 -10.37 17.39
C PRO A 18 -16.00 -9.99 16.12
N SER A 19 -17.06 -9.21 16.29
CA SER A 19 -17.83 -8.59 15.22
C SER A 19 -17.43 -7.12 15.09
N LEU A 20 -17.81 -6.46 14.00
CA LEU A 20 -17.57 -5.02 13.82
C LEU A 20 -18.04 -4.17 15.04
N HIS A 21 -19.06 -4.63 15.76
CA HIS A 21 -19.62 -3.95 16.92
C HIS A 21 -18.77 -4.05 18.19
N ASP A 22 -17.79 -4.96 18.25
CA ASP A 22 -16.98 -5.22 19.43
C ASP A 22 -15.68 -4.40 19.50
N PHE A 23 -15.35 -3.64 18.44
CA PHE A 23 -14.11 -2.88 18.34
C PHE A 23 -14.23 -1.49 18.96
N THR A 24 -13.90 -1.39 20.26
CA THR A 24 -13.63 -0.12 20.94
C THR A 24 -12.11 0.14 21.05
N ASP A 25 -11.70 1.41 21.17
CA ASP A 25 -10.28 1.81 21.29
C ASP A 25 -9.54 1.03 22.39
N GLU A 26 -10.22 0.76 23.51
CA GLU A 26 -9.67 0.03 24.66
C GLU A 26 -9.47 -1.47 24.37
N TRP A 27 -10.36 -2.07 23.58
CA TRP A 27 -10.26 -3.49 23.21
C TRP A 27 -9.12 -3.73 22.23
N CYS A 28 -8.98 -2.86 21.22
CA CYS A 28 -7.91 -2.91 20.23
C CYS A 28 -6.52 -2.81 20.85
N MET A 29 -6.35 -1.98 21.89
CA MET A 29 -5.07 -1.86 22.61
C MET A 29 -4.75 -3.07 23.48
N ARG A 30 -5.77 -3.76 24.01
CA ARG A 30 -5.57 -4.89 24.94
C ARG A 30 -5.35 -6.23 24.23
N LYS A 31 -5.90 -6.42 23.03
CA LYS A 31 -5.76 -7.65 22.24
C LYS A 31 -5.38 -7.34 20.77
N PRO A 32 -4.20 -6.74 20.51
CA PRO A 32 -3.84 -6.25 19.18
C PRO A 32 -3.73 -7.35 18.12
N THR A 33 -3.30 -8.55 18.50
CA THR A 33 -3.20 -9.69 17.56
C THR A 33 -4.58 -10.21 17.14
N VAL A 34 -5.53 -10.32 18.07
CA VAL A 34 -6.90 -10.76 17.77
C VAL A 34 -7.61 -9.73 16.88
N HIS A 35 -7.34 -8.44 17.10
CA HIS A 35 -7.83 -7.37 16.23
C HIS A 35 -7.24 -7.47 14.81
N GLN A 36 -5.94 -7.76 14.69
CA GLN A 36 -5.30 -7.98 13.40
C GLN A 36 -5.88 -9.21 12.68
N ASP A 37 -6.05 -10.34 13.37
CA ASP A 37 -6.62 -11.56 12.79
C ASP A 37 -8.03 -11.35 12.26
N TRP A 38 -8.83 -10.49 12.90
CA TRP A 38 -10.18 -10.17 12.42
C TRP A 38 -10.16 -9.50 11.05
N PHE A 39 -9.21 -8.62 10.74
CA PHE A 39 -9.10 -8.01 9.40
C PHE A 39 -8.84 -9.04 8.28
N TYR A 40 -8.36 -10.23 8.63
CA TYR A 40 -8.18 -11.34 7.68
C TYR A 40 -9.38 -12.30 7.65
N SER A 41 -10.37 -12.12 8.52
CA SER A 41 -11.65 -12.85 8.43
C SER A 41 -12.51 -12.32 7.28
N GLU A 42 -13.47 -13.11 6.79
CA GLU A 42 -14.37 -12.68 5.70
C GLU A 42 -15.15 -11.40 6.06
N GLU A 43 -15.68 -11.31 7.28
CA GLU A 43 -16.37 -10.12 7.78
C GLU A 43 -15.43 -8.91 7.84
N GLY A 44 -14.23 -9.08 8.39
CA GLY A 44 -13.26 -8.00 8.50
C GLY A 44 -12.72 -7.53 7.15
N GLN A 45 -12.51 -8.44 6.20
CA GLN A 45 -12.13 -8.09 4.83
C GLN A 45 -13.22 -7.27 4.15
N LEU A 46 -14.49 -7.68 4.25
CA LEU A 46 -15.61 -6.93 3.69
C LEU A 46 -15.78 -5.56 4.38
N ALA A 47 -15.66 -5.52 5.70
CA ALA A 47 -15.78 -4.28 6.46
C ALA A 47 -14.65 -3.30 6.13
N HIS A 48 -13.42 -3.80 6.00
CA HIS A 48 -12.27 -2.97 5.70
C HIS A 48 -12.29 -2.45 4.27
N ASN A 49 -12.55 -3.32 3.29
CA ASN A 49 -12.62 -2.92 1.87
C ASN A 49 -13.88 -2.06 1.61
N PHE A 50 -15.08 -2.49 2.01
CA PHE A 50 -16.32 -1.85 1.55
C PHE A 50 -16.98 -0.92 2.58
N GLY A 51 -16.54 -0.95 3.85
CA GLY A 51 -17.11 -0.16 4.94
C GLY A 51 -18.25 -0.88 5.67
N VAL A 52 -19.38 -0.21 5.86
CA VAL A 52 -20.51 -0.73 6.67
C VAL A 52 -21.63 -1.23 5.75
N LEU A 53 -22.02 -2.49 5.94
CA LEU A 53 -23.15 -3.12 5.23
C LEU A 53 -24.44 -2.33 5.47
N GLY A 54 -25.15 -2.00 4.39
CA GLY A 54 -26.38 -1.21 4.39
C GLY A 54 -26.17 0.31 4.40
N LEU A 55 -24.95 0.79 4.65
CA LEU A 55 -24.61 2.22 4.60
C LEU A 55 -23.74 2.55 3.40
N THR A 56 -22.53 1.99 3.34
CA THR A 56 -21.57 2.26 2.26
C THR A 56 -21.71 1.26 1.12
N TYR A 57 -22.08 0.02 1.41
CA TYR A 57 -22.32 -1.01 0.41
C TYR A 57 -23.51 -1.92 0.74
N THR A 58 -24.06 -2.59 -0.26
CA THR A 58 -25.05 -3.66 -0.16
C THR A 58 -24.52 -4.93 -0.82
N MET A 59 -25.14 -6.07 -0.51
CA MET A 59 -24.84 -7.34 -1.18
C MET A 59 -25.90 -7.62 -2.24
N GLU A 60 -25.49 -7.79 -3.49
CA GLU A 60 -26.35 -8.20 -4.60
C GLU A 60 -25.74 -9.43 -5.28
N ASN A 61 -26.48 -10.54 -5.34
CA ASN A 61 -25.99 -11.81 -5.90
C ASN A 61 -24.65 -12.28 -5.30
N ASN A 62 -24.46 -12.08 -4.00
CA ASN A 62 -23.22 -12.38 -3.28
C ASN A 62 -22.01 -11.52 -3.67
N GLU A 63 -22.23 -10.41 -4.38
CA GLU A 63 -21.21 -9.42 -4.71
C GLU A 63 -21.47 -8.08 -4.01
N PRO A 64 -20.44 -7.45 -3.41
CA PRO A 64 -20.57 -6.16 -2.77
C PRO A 64 -20.72 -5.05 -3.81
N LYS A 65 -21.70 -4.16 -3.60
CA LYS A 65 -21.95 -2.98 -4.44
C LYS A 65 -22.04 -1.74 -3.59
N TYR A 66 -21.33 -0.68 -3.99
CA TYR A 66 -21.43 0.60 -3.30
C TYR A 66 -22.81 1.23 -3.45
N THR A 67 -23.26 1.86 -2.37
CA THR A 67 -24.50 2.62 -2.35
C THR A 67 -24.33 3.97 -3.05
N ASP A 68 -25.45 4.65 -3.31
CA ASP A 68 -25.46 6.01 -3.83
C ASP A 68 -24.70 7.01 -2.94
N LEU A 69 -24.57 6.73 -1.62
CA LEU A 69 -23.78 7.55 -0.70
C LEU A 69 -22.32 7.68 -1.16
N ILE A 70 -21.77 6.60 -1.72
CA ILE A 70 -20.39 6.53 -2.21
C ILE A 70 -20.33 6.91 -3.69
N MET A 71 -21.25 6.38 -4.50
CA MET A 71 -21.17 6.49 -5.96
C MET A 71 -21.67 7.83 -6.52
N LYS A 72 -22.55 8.54 -5.80
CA LYS A 72 -23.21 9.78 -6.29
C LYS A 72 -22.86 11.02 -5.47
N ASP A 73 -21.72 11.00 -4.77
CA ASP A 73 -21.23 12.21 -4.07
C ASP A 73 -20.86 13.29 -5.09
N ALA A 74 -21.42 14.50 -4.91
CA ALA A 74 -21.25 15.60 -5.86
C ALA A 74 -19.87 16.29 -5.77
N LYS A 75 -19.10 16.04 -4.71
CA LYS A 75 -17.84 16.72 -4.40
C LYS A 75 -16.62 15.81 -4.53
N HIS A 76 -16.78 14.54 -4.19
CA HIS A 76 -15.69 13.59 -4.06
C HIS A 76 -15.89 12.39 -5.00
N SER A 77 -14.78 11.86 -5.53
CA SER A 77 -14.79 10.54 -6.15
C SER A 77 -15.19 9.46 -5.11
N PRO A 78 -15.70 8.29 -5.54
CA PRO A 78 -16.01 7.18 -4.63
C PRO A 78 -14.91 6.88 -3.60
N LEU A 79 -13.65 6.82 -4.04
CA LEU A 79 -12.49 6.58 -3.17
C LEU A 79 -12.33 7.65 -2.07
N LEU A 80 -12.28 8.93 -2.48
CA LEU A 80 -12.19 10.04 -1.53
C LEU A 80 -13.39 10.08 -0.55
N LYS A 81 -14.59 9.70 -1.02
CA LYS A 81 -15.76 9.62 -0.15
C LYS A 81 -15.61 8.52 0.91
N MET A 82 -14.99 7.40 0.55
CA MET A 82 -14.68 6.35 1.51
C MET A 82 -13.66 6.79 2.55
N TYR A 83 -12.61 7.51 2.15
CA TYR A 83 -11.66 8.09 3.10
C TYR A 83 -12.31 9.10 4.05
N GLU A 84 -13.23 9.93 3.57
CA GLU A 84 -14.02 10.86 4.42
C GLU A 84 -14.81 10.10 5.51
N LEU A 85 -15.31 8.91 5.19
CA LEU A 85 -16.06 8.05 6.10
C LEU A 85 -15.17 7.18 7.01
N GLY A 86 -13.86 7.39 6.98
CA GLY A 86 -12.91 6.72 7.86
C GLY A 86 -12.47 5.35 7.36
N HIS A 87 -12.45 5.12 6.04
CA HIS A 87 -11.79 3.95 5.46
C HIS A 87 -10.32 3.89 5.94
N PRO A 88 -9.98 2.95 6.83
CA PRO A 88 -8.65 2.88 7.39
C PRO A 88 -7.68 2.29 6.35
N GLU A 89 -6.43 2.76 6.30
CA GLU A 89 -5.37 2.03 5.59
C GLU A 89 -4.53 1.28 6.63
N LEU A 90 -4.95 0.05 6.95
CA LEU A 90 -4.20 -0.85 7.84
C LEU A 90 -3.56 -2.01 7.06
N ALA A 91 -2.95 -2.95 7.76
CA ALA A 91 -2.49 -4.20 7.16
C ALA A 91 -3.68 -5.17 7.00
N TYR A 92 -4.20 -5.28 5.78
CA TYR A 92 -5.30 -6.19 5.41
C TYR A 92 -5.07 -6.74 4.00
N GLN A 93 -5.86 -7.76 3.65
CA GLN A 93 -5.89 -8.27 2.28
C GLN A 93 -6.82 -7.43 1.41
N TRP A 94 -6.25 -6.80 0.38
CA TRP A 94 -7.02 -6.04 -0.60
C TRP A 94 -7.88 -6.98 -1.44
N ASP A 95 -9.17 -6.67 -1.54
CA ASP A 95 -10.12 -7.36 -2.41
C ASP A 95 -10.30 -6.55 -3.70
N ILE A 96 -9.96 -7.12 -4.86
CA ILE A 96 -10.09 -6.42 -6.15
C ILE A 96 -11.53 -5.96 -6.46
N ARG A 97 -12.54 -6.60 -5.85
CA ARG A 97 -13.94 -6.19 -5.99
C ARG A 97 -14.20 -4.79 -5.46
N TYR A 98 -13.39 -4.33 -4.50
CA TYR A 98 -13.37 -2.95 -4.01
C TYR A 98 -13.23 -1.97 -5.17
N GLU A 99 -12.18 -2.15 -5.97
CA GLU A 99 -11.90 -1.26 -7.10
C GLU A 99 -12.94 -1.43 -8.21
N ASN A 100 -13.30 -2.68 -8.55
CA ASN A 100 -14.28 -2.99 -9.58
C ASN A 100 -15.62 -2.30 -9.30
N ALA A 101 -16.10 -2.33 -8.05
CA ALA A 101 -17.37 -1.72 -7.67
C ALA A 101 -17.38 -0.18 -7.80
N MET A 102 -16.21 0.48 -7.85
CA MET A 102 -16.10 1.93 -8.03
C MET A 102 -15.97 2.36 -9.49
N VAL A 103 -15.56 1.44 -10.38
CA VAL A 103 -15.20 1.79 -11.76
C VAL A 103 -16.26 1.32 -12.74
N THR A 104 -16.23 1.89 -13.95
CA THR A 104 -17.11 1.43 -15.03
C THR A 104 -16.55 0.19 -15.70
N PRO A 105 -17.37 -0.66 -16.33
CA PRO A 105 -16.90 -1.83 -17.09
C PRO A 105 -15.88 -1.49 -18.19
N LYS A 106 -15.88 -0.24 -18.67
CA LYS A 106 -14.87 0.25 -19.62
C LYS A 106 -13.48 0.34 -18.97
N ILE A 107 -13.41 0.88 -17.76
CA ILE A 107 -12.15 1.04 -17.03
C ILE A 107 -11.61 -0.32 -16.59
N GLU A 108 -12.47 -1.24 -16.15
CA GLU A 108 -12.09 -2.62 -15.84
C GLU A 108 -11.42 -3.29 -17.04
N LYS A 109 -12.03 -3.22 -18.23
CA LYS A 109 -11.45 -3.78 -19.45
C LYS A 109 -10.10 -3.16 -19.83
N ILE A 110 -9.93 -1.86 -19.60
CA ILE A 110 -8.65 -1.19 -19.84
C ILE A 110 -7.59 -1.71 -18.86
N ARG A 111 -7.92 -1.83 -17.57
CA ARG A 111 -7.01 -2.42 -16.57
C ARG A 111 -6.62 -3.84 -16.96
N ASP A 112 -7.58 -4.69 -17.31
CA ASP A 112 -7.26 -6.08 -17.62
C ASP A 112 -6.45 -6.19 -18.93
N SER A 113 -6.59 -5.22 -19.84
CA SER A 113 -5.79 -5.16 -21.06
C SER A 113 -4.31 -4.84 -20.82
N ILE A 114 -3.96 -4.24 -19.67
CA ILE A 114 -2.56 -3.93 -19.36
C ILE A 114 -1.82 -5.10 -18.69
N THR A 115 -2.55 -6.10 -18.16
CA THR A 115 -1.98 -7.25 -17.45
C THR A 115 -0.86 -7.97 -18.22
N PRO A 116 -0.95 -8.22 -19.54
CA PRO A 116 0.12 -8.87 -20.28
C PRO A 116 1.42 -8.06 -20.38
N TYR A 117 1.37 -6.75 -20.11
CA TYR A 117 2.53 -5.85 -20.16
C TYR A 117 3.19 -5.64 -18.79
N ILE A 118 2.59 -6.18 -17.71
CA ILE A 118 3.14 -6.11 -16.37
C ILE A 118 4.31 -7.10 -16.26
N LYS A 119 5.49 -6.60 -15.93
CA LYS A 119 6.67 -7.41 -15.62
C LYS A 119 6.78 -7.64 -14.13
N ASP A 120 7.40 -8.76 -13.76
CA ASP A 120 7.72 -9.05 -12.36
C ASP A 120 8.53 -7.92 -11.75
N LYS A 121 8.12 -7.50 -10.56
CA LYS A 121 8.82 -6.45 -9.82
C LYS A 121 10.10 -7.03 -9.23
N TYR A 122 11.14 -6.19 -9.14
CA TYR A 122 12.28 -6.50 -8.29
C TYR A 122 11.79 -6.77 -6.85
N PRO A 123 12.38 -7.74 -6.11
CA PRO A 123 11.90 -8.08 -4.77
C PRO A 123 11.79 -6.84 -3.88
N LEU A 124 10.59 -6.64 -3.31
CA LEU A 124 10.28 -5.47 -2.47
C LEU A 124 11.13 -5.41 -1.21
N THR A 125 11.55 -6.56 -0.69
CA THR A 125 12.31 -6.65 0.56
C THR A 125 13.51 -7.58 0.43
N LEU A 126 14.66 -6.97 0.20
CA LEU A 126 15.94 -7.63 0.40
C LEU A 126 16.34 -7.57 1.87
N SER A 127 16.94 -8.66 2.36
CA SER A 127 17.45 -8.70 3.72
C SER A 127 18.95 -8.44 3.73
N PHE A 128 19.33 -7.38 4.43
CA PHE A 128 20.71 -6.94 4.59
C PHE A 128 21.25 -7.32 5.98
N THR A 129 22.56 -7.48 6.11
CA THR A 129 23.23 -7.50 7.42
C THR A 129 23.29 -6.08 8.00
N GLN A 130 23.74 -5.93 9.25
CA GLN A 130 23.85 -4.59 9.84
C GLN A 130 24.94 -3.76 9.14
N GLU A 131 26.08 -4.38 8.87
CA GLU A 131 27.22 -3.76 8.20
C GLU A 131 26.86 -3.33 6.77
N GLU A 132 26.12 -4.18 6.05
CA GLU A 132 25.59 -3.86 4.73
C GLU A 132 24.64 -2.65 4.78
N ARG A 133 23.75 -2.58 5.79
CA ARG A 133 22.86 -1.42 5.99
C ARG A 133 23.65 -0.15 6.24
N ASP A 134 24.69 -0.19 7.06
CA ASP A 134 25.49 0.99 7.39
C ASP A 134 26.20 1.54 6.15
N VAL A 135 26.76 0.66 5.30
CA VAL A 135 27.37 1.05 4.02
C VAL A 135 26.33 1.64 3.06
N LEU A 136 25.16 0.99 2.92
CA LEU A 136 24.08 1.50 2.07
C LEU A 136 23.61 2.88 2.55
N ASN A 137 23.36 3.06 3.85
CA ASN A 137 22.91 4.34 4.38
C ASN A 137 23.91 5.48 4.11
N ALA A 138 25.22 5.20 4.25
CA ALA A 138 26.26 6.19 4.01
C ALA A 138 26.43 6.54 2.52
N ARG A 139 26.39 5.56 1.62
CA ARG A 139 26.74 5.75 0.20
C ARG A 139 25.52 5.95 -0.70
N LEU A 140 24.48 5.14 -0.52
CA LEU A 140 23.30 5.16 -1.39
C LEU A 140 22.56 6.49 -1.29
N THR A 141 22.52 7.10 -0.10
CA THR A 141 21.87 8.40 0.11
C THR A 141 22.52 9.48 -0.75
N GLU A 142 23.84 9.64 -0.65
CA GLU A 142 24.61 10.63 -1.43
C GLU A 142 24.46 10.39 -2.94
N MET A 143 24.59 9.13 -3.37
CA MET A 143 24.44 8.73 -4.77
C MET A 143 23.02 9.03 -5.30
N THR A 144 22.00 8.81 -4.48
CA THR A 144 20.61 9.06 -4.85
C THR A 144 20.37 10.55 -5.08
N THR A 145 20.87 11.40 -4.19
CA THR A 145 20.81 12.87 -4.33
C THR A 145 21.50 13.31 -5.62
N TYR A 146 22.74 12.89 -5.86
CA TYR A 146 23.47 13.24 -7.08
C TYR A 146 22.75 12.77 -8.36
N LYS A 147 22.24 11.52 -8.34
CA LYS A 147 21.43 10.95 -9.43
C LYS A 147 20.21 11.81 -9.75
N GLU A 148 19.46 12.24 -8.73
CA GLU A 148 18.24 13.04 -8.91
C GLU A 148 18.53 14.46 -9.39
N GLU A 149 19.56 15.11 -8.85
CA GLU A 149 20.00 16.42 -9.30
C GLU A 149 20.44 16.41 -10.77
N MET A 150 21.25 15.44 -11.17
CA MET A 150 21.74 15.32 -12.54
C MET A 150 20.62 14.94 -13.50
N LEU A 151 19.72 14.03 -13.10
CA LEU A 151 18.53 13.71 -13.89
C LEU A 151 17.70 14.97 -14.18
N ASN A 152 17.46 15.82 -13.17
CA ASN A 152 16.74 17.07 -13.36
C ASN A 152 17.48 18.01 -14.33
N LYS A 153 18.80 18.15 -14.20
CA LYS A 153 19.60 18.99 -15.10
C LYS A 153 19.55 18.50 -16.55
N PHE A 154 19.63 17.19 -16.77
CA PHE A 154 19.52 16.59 -18.10
C PHE A 154 18.14 16.83 -18.71
N ILE A 155 17.05 16.63 -17.94
CA ILE A 155 15.67 16.85 -18.41
C ILE A 155 15.44 18.33 -18.75
N MET A 156 15.95 19.24 -17.91
CA MET A 156 15.81 20.69 -18.11
C MET A 156 16.74 21.25 -19.19
N GLY A 157 17.67 20.44 -19.73
CA GLY A 157 18.68 20.89 -20.69
C GLY A 157 19.76 21.80 -20.08
N ALA A 158 19.85 21.87 -18.75
CA ALA A 158 20.91 22.60 -18.06
C ALA A 158 22.27 21.88 -18.15
N GLU A 159 22.24 20.56 -18.41
CA GLU A 159 23.41 19.75 -18.72
C GLU A 159 23.13 18.96 -20.03
N PRO A 160 24.02 18.99 -21.03
CA PRO A 160 23.87 18.19 -22.24
C PRO A 160 24.07 16.70 -21.96
N LEU A 161 23.31 15.84 -22.65
CA LEU A 161 23.44 14.37 -22.52
C LEU A 161 24.79 13.82 -22.98
N ASP A 162 25.57 14.59 -23.73
CA ASP A 162 26.95 14.22 -24.08
C ASP A 162 27.85 14.04 -22.83
N LYS A 163 27.44 14.59 -21.67
CA LYS A 163 28.13 14.38 -20.38
C LYS A 163 27.59 13.21 -19.56
N PHE A 164 26.79 12.33 -20.16
CA PHE A 164 26.25 11.17 -19.44
C PHE A 164 27.35 10.22 -18.94
N ASP A 165 28.42 10.04 -19.71
CA ASP A 165 29.55 9.19 -19.31
C ASP A 165 30.28 9.75 -18.07
N ASP A 166 30.46 11.08 -18.00
CA ASP A 166 31.04 11.74 -16.83
C ASP A 166 30.16 11.54 -15.58
N TYR A 167 28.84 11.62 -15.77
CA TYR A 167 27.85 11.34 -14.72
C TYR A 167 27.98 9.91 -14.18
N VAL A 168 28.09 8.91 -15.06
CA VAL A 168 28.29 7.50 -14.67
C VAL A 168 29.59 7.33 -13.90
N GLN A 169 30.69 7.89 -14.41
CA GLN A 169 31.99 7.83 -13.74
C GLN A 169 31.97 8.46 -12.33
N ASN A 170 31.20 9.53 -12.15
CA ASN A 170 31.06 10.16 -10.83
C ASN A 170 30.31 9.25 -9.86
N ILE A 171 29.22 8.61 -10.30
CA ILE A 171 28.48 7.63 -9.49
C ILE A 171 29.39 6.43 -9.12
N GLU A 172 30.23 5.96 -10.06
CA GLU A 172 31.19 4.90 -9.79
C GLU A 172 32.19 5.31 -8.70
N LYS A 173 32.75 6.53 -8.78
CA LYS A 173 33.67 7.09 -7.76
C LYS A 173 33.02 7.24 -6.39
N MET A 174 31.70 7.45 -6.32
CA MET A 174 30.94 7.50 -5.08
C MET A 174 30.79 6.13 -4.40
N GLY A 175 31.21 5.04 -5.05
CA GLY A 175 31.23 3.69 -4.48
C GLY A 175 30.12 2.77 -4.99
N LEU A 176 29.64 2.98 -6.22
CA LEU A 176 28.61 2.13 -6.83
C LEU A 176 28.94 0.64 -6.77
N ASP A 177 30.20 0.26 -7.00
CA ASP A 177 30.64 -1.14 -6.95
C ASP A 177 30.34 -1.81 -5.59
N GLN A 178 30.55 -1.09 -4.48
CA GLN A 178 30.25 -1.62 -3.14
C GLN A 178 28.75 -1.81 -2.94
N VAL A 179 27.95 -0.83 -3.38
CA VAL A 179 26.49 -0.90 -3.30
C VAL A 179 25.97 -2.07 -4.13
N LEU A 180 26.46 -2.25 -5.36
CA LEU A 180 26.05 -3.35 -6.23
C LEU A 180 26.40 -4.71 -5.65
N LYS A 181 27.60 -4.87 -5.07
CA LYS A 181 27.99 -6.11 -4.37
C LYS A 181 27.06 -6.45 -3.21
N ILE A 182 26.67 -5.47 -2.41
CA ILE A 182 25.73 -5.66 -1.29
C ILE A 182 24.34 -6.06 -1.82
N GLN A 183 23.84 -5.35 -2.84
CA GLN A 183 22.54 -5.65 -3.45
C GLN A 183 22.51 -7.04 -4.06
N GLN A 184 23.57 -7.43 -4.76
CA GLN A 184 23.72 -8.76 -5.37
C GLN A 184 23.76 -9.86 -4.30
N ALA A 185 24.55 -9.69 -3.24
CA ALA A 185 24.60 -10.65 -2.13
C ALA A 185 23.24 -10.81 -1.44
N ALA A 186 22.52 -9.70 -1.24
CA ALA A 186 21.18 -9.74 -0.66
C ALA A 186 20.15 -10.41 -1.58
N TYR A 187 20.25 -10.19 -2.89
CA TYR A 187 19.42 -10.86 -3.89
C TYR A 187 19.70 -12.37 -3.96
N GLU A 188 20.96 -12.79 -3.90
CA GLU A 188 21.33 -14.21 -3.82
C GLU A 188 20.80 -14.90 -2.56
N ARG A 189 20.78 -14.20 -1.41
CA ARG A 189 20.13 -14.70 -0.19
C ARG A 189 18.62 -14.81 -0.36
N TYR A 190 18.00 -13.86 -1.05
CA TYR A 190 16.57 -13.89 -1.35
C TYR A 190 16.21 -15.11 -2.22
N LEU A 191 16.97 -15.40 -3.27
CA LEU A 191 16.73 -16.54 -4.17
C LEU A 191 16.90 -17.92 -3.51
N LYS A 192 17.57 -17.99 -2.35
CA LYS A 192 17.77 -19.23 -1.58
C LYS A 192 16.67 -19.50 -0.54
N ARG A 193 15.70 -18.60 -0.41
CA ARG A 193 14.54 -18.78 0.47
C ARG A 193 13.50 -19.67 -0.19
#